data_AF-A0A3M7Q5E0-F1
#
_entry.id   AF-A0A3M7Q5E0-F1
#
_cell.length_a   1.000
_cell.length_b   1.000
_cell.length_c   1.000
_cell.angle_alpha   90.00
_cell.angle_beta   90.00
_cell.angle_gamma   90.00
#
_symmetry.space_group_name_H-M   'P 1'
#
loop_
_entity.id
_entity.type
_entity.pdbx_description
1 polymer ?
#
loop_
_entity_poly.entity_id
_entity_poly.type
_entity_poly.pdbx_seq_one_letter_code
_entity_poly.pdbx_strand_id
1 'polypeptide(L)'
;MITMIKDSESSRNIKFISGKELNVLLNFESFEKLFLYVFWYFCFSVIGNFNYFFFALHLSDVAISIKTLTTILKSITHNGKQLLLTIMLMSIVVYMYTVIAFNFFRKFYSKEEDGELEENCQDLFTCFKFHLYIGIRSGGGIGDELESPVGDDKEFYRIIFDITFFFFIIVILLAIIQGLIIDAFGELRDQLEQVKESLEANCFICGIGKEYFDKVPHGFEIHTMREHNFANYMFFLMHIINKPDTEYTGQETYVSQLYQQRCWEFFPTGDCFRKQHEGDLEQN
;
A
#
# COMPACT_ATOMS: atom_id res chain seq x y z
N MET A 1 -11.27 -2.33 21.78
CA MET A 1 -11.06 -3.36 20.75
C MET A 1 -9.63 -3.84 20.87
N ILE A 2 -9.40 -5.12 21.18
CA ILE A 2 -8.04 -5.69 21.27
C ILE A 2 -7.70 -6.21 19.87
N THR A 3 -6.71 -5.61 19.21
CA THR A 3 -6.25 -6.04 17.90
C THR A 3 -5.07 -6.98 18.13
N MET A 4 -5.22 -8.26 17.78
CA MET A 4 -4.14 -9.24 17.86
C MET A 4 -3.41 -9.28 16.51
N ILE A 5 -2.12 -8.94 16.50
CA ILE A 5 -1.24 -9.07 15.33
C ILE A 5 -0.26 -10.21 15.63
N LYS A 6 -0.19 -11.20 14.75
CA LYS A 6 0.77 -12.31 14.82
C LYS A 6 2.05 -11.88 14.08
N ASP A 7 3.14 -11.65 14.82
CA ASP A 7 4.47 -11.40 14.25
C ASP A 7 5.02 -12.69 13.64
N SER A 8 5.51 -12.63 12.39
CA SER A 8 6.04 -13.78 11.64
C SER A 8 7.45 -14.23 12.06
N GLU A 9 8.15 -13.47 12.90
CA GLU A 9 9.58 -13.70 13.21
C GLU A 9 9.89 -14.19 14.63
N SER A 10 8.91 -14.30 15.54
CA SER A 10 9.17 -14.79 16.90
C SER A 10 8.00 -15.60 17.46
N SER A 11 8.13 -16.92 17.40
CA SER A 11 7.20 -17.91 17.97
C SER A 11 7.07 -17.87 19.51
N ARG A 12 7.62 -16.85 20.20
CA ARG A 12 7.69 -16.77 21.67
C ARG A 12 7.24 -15.44 22.29
N ASN A 13 6.87 -14.42 21.52
CA ASN A 13 6.42 -13.16 22.08
C ASN A 13 5.18 -12.64 21.34
N ILE A 14 4.00 -12.91 21.87
CA ILE A 14 2.83 -12.12 21.52
C ILE A 14 3.01 -10.75 22.18
N LYS A 15 3.58 -9.78 21.46
CA LYS A 15 3.61 -8.39 21.91
C LYS A 15 2.19 -7.82 21.81
N PHE A 16 1.41 -7.99 22.87
CA PHE A 16 0.25 -7.14 23.11
C PHE A 16 0.77 -5.75 23.50
N ILE A 17 1.13 -4.93 22.51
CA ILE A 17 1.14 -3.49 22.73
C ILE A 17 -0.25 -3.17 23.29
N SER A 18 -0.32 -2.53 24.45
CA SER A 18 -1.59 -2.08 25.04
C SER A 18 -2.48 -1.60 23.92
N GLY A 19 -3.61 -2.28 23.68
CA GLY A 19 -4.54 -1.90 22.63
C GLY A 19 -5.04 -0.46 22.80
N LYS A 20 -4.77 0.18 23.96
CA LYS A 20 -4.89 1.61 24.17
C LYS A 20 -3.80 2.41 23.45
N GLU A 21 -2.52 2.06 23.52
CA GLU A 21 -1.44 2.84 22.88
C GLU A 21 -1.38 2.62 21.37
N LEU A 22 -1.56 1.40 20.88
CA LEU A 22 -1.54 1.12 19.43
C LEU A 22 -2.82 1.59 18.74
N ASN A 23 -4.01 1.40 19.34
CA ASN A 23 -5.24 1.98 18.77
C ASN A 23 -5.37 3.47 19.07
N VAL A 24 -4.74 4.05 20.11
CA VAL A 24 -4.69 5.51 20.24
C VAL A 24 -3.76 6.05 19.18
N LEU A 25 -2.58 5.49 18.92
CA LEU A 25 -1.72 6.00 17.84
C LEU A 25 -2.33 5.78 16.45
N LEU A 26 -2.89 4.59 16.16
CA LEU A 26 -3.56 4.33 14.88
C LEU A 26 -4.89 5.09 14.73
N ASN A 27 -5.71 5.20 15.78
CA ASN A 27 -6.91 6.04 15.73
C ASN A 27 -6.56 7.51 15.77
N PHE A 28 -5.48 7.95 16.40
CA PHE A 28 -5.08 9.36 16.43
C PHE A 28 -4.52 9.75 15.08
N GLU A 29 -3.64 8.94 14.47
CA GLU A 29 -3.14 9.20 13.13
C GLU A 29 -4.27 9.08 12.07
N SER A 30 -5.19 8.12 12.22
CA SER A 30 -6.37 8.01 11.34
C SER A 30 -7.40 9.10 11.61
N PHE A 31 -7.57 9.55 12.85
CA PHE A 31 -8.47 10.63 13.23
C PHE A 31 -7.91 11.96 12.77
N GLU A 32 -6.60 12.20 12.89
CA GLU A 32 -5.93 13.38 12.35
C GLU A 32 -6.07 13.41 10.82
N LYS A 33 -5.87 12.29 10.13
CA LYS A 33 -6.06 12.21 8.67
C LYS A 33 -7.52 12.41 8.27
N LEU A 34 -8.48 11.78 8.96
CA LEU A 34 -9.91 11.95 8.71
C LEU A 34 -10.38 13.38 9.03
N PHE A 35 -9.92 13.94 10.14
CA PHE A 35 -10.20 15.30 10.55
C PHE A 35 -9.64 16.29 9.53
N LEU A 36 -8.38 16.12 9.11
CA LEU A 36 -7.75 16.95 8.08
C LEU A 36 -8.48 16.82 6.74
N TYR A 37 -8.95 15.63 6.39
CA TYR A 37 -9.77 15.39 5.20
C TYR A 37 -11.10 16.15 5.26
N VAL A 38 -11.88 15.97 6.34
CA VAL A 38 -13.16 16.65 6.55
C VAL A 38 -12.98 18.17 6.67
N PHE A 39 -11.89 18.62 7.29
CA PHE A 39 -11.52 20.02 7.38
C PHE A 39 -11.28 20.61 5.99
N TRP A 40 -10.47 19.95 5.15
CA TRP A 40 -10.25 20.41 3.77
C TRP A 40 -11.51 20.35 2.92
N TYR A 41 -12.33 19.31 3.09
CA TYR A 41 -13.64 19.21 2.44
C TYR A 41 -14.54 20.40 2.79
N PHE A 42 -14.62 20.76 4.08
CA PHE A 42 -15.34 21.95 4.53
C PHE A 42 -14.73 23.26 3.98
N CYS A 43 -13.40 23.39 4.00
CA CYS A 43 -12.73 24.55 3.41
C CYS A 43 -13.06 24.72 1.93
N PHE A 44 -13.03 23.62 1.14
CA PHE A 44 -13.41 23.66 -0.27
C PHE A 44 -14.90 23.99 -0.47
N SER A 45 -15.80 23.56 0.43
CA SER A 45 -17.21 23.98 0.40
C SER A 45 -17.38 25.49 0.63
N VAL A 46 -16.65 26.07 1.60
CA VAL A 46 -16.69 27.51 1.87
C VAL A 46 -16.10 28.30 0.69
N ILE A 47 -14.94 27.89 0.19
CA ILE A 47 -14.28 28.52 -0.97
C ILE A 47 -15.14 28.38 -2.25
N GLY A 48 -15.88 27.27 -2.37
CA GLY A 48 -16.83 27.02 -3.47
C GLY A 48 -17.91 28.08 -3.63
N ASN A 49 -18.28 28.76 -2.54
CA ASN A 49 -19.23 29.88 -2.62
C ASN A 49 -18.63 31.11 -3.32
N PHE A 50 -17.30 31.28 -3.29
CA PHE A 50 -16.62 32.35 -4.04
C PHE A 50 -16.37 31.95 -5.49
N ASN A 51 -16.07 30.68 -5.76
CA ASN A 51 -15.89 30.17 -7.11
C ASN A 51 -16.42 28.73 -7.24
N TYR A 52 -17.43 28.55 -8.10
CA TYR A 52 -18.11 27.27 -8.30
C TYR A 52 -17.18 26.11 -8.72
N PHE A 53 -15.99 26.40 -9.28
CA PHE A 53 -15.00 25.39 -9.64
C PHE A 53 -14.60 24.49 -8.46
N PHE A 54 -14.52 25.02 -7.24
CA PHE A 54 -14.10 24.22 -6.07
C PHE A 54 -15.13 23.18 -5.64
N PHE A 55 -16.39 23.28 -6.07
CA PHE A 55 -17.36 22.20 -5.87
C PHE A 55 -16.97 20.93 -6.65
N ALA A 56 -16.24 21.05 -7.77
CA ALA A 56 -15.77 19.89 -8.53
C ALA A 56 -14.79 19.02 -7.74
N LEU A 57 -14.01 19.59 -6.81
CA LEU A 57 -13.09 18.84 -5.96
C LEU A 57 -13.82 17.89 -4.99
N HIS A 58 -15.10 18.13 -4.70
CA HIS A 58 -15.87 17.24 -3.82
C HIS A 58 -16.14 15.89 -4.50
N LEU A 59 -16.05 15.80 -5.83
CA LEU A 59 -16.16 14.52 -6.54
C LEU A 59 -15.00 13.58 -6.24
N SER A 60 -13.82 14.07 -5.79
CA SER A 60 -12.72 13.19 -5.40
C SER A 60 -13.06 12.32 -4.18
N ASP A 61 -14.06 12.71 -3.39
CA ASP A 61 -14.56 11.91 -2.26
C ASP A 61 -15.05 10.53 -2.69
N VAL A 62 -15.61 10.42 -3.91
CA VAL A 62 -16.07 9.13 -4.46
C VAL A 62 -14.93 8.09 -4.50
N ALA A 63 -13.71 8.54 -4.77
CA ALA A 63 -12.53 7.67 -4.85
C ALA A 63 -12.12 7.08 -3.48
N ILE A 64 -12.43 7.79 -2.39
CA ILE A 64 -12.09 7.40 -1.01
C ILE A 64 -13.26 6.65 -0.34
N SER A 65 -14.49 7.05 -0.66
CA SER A 65 -15.73 6.49 -0.12
C SER A 65 -15.99 5.05 -0.61
N ILE A 66 -15.53 4.68 -1.80
CA ILE A 66 -15.71 3.33 -2.35
C ILE A 66 -14.50 2.45 -1.99
N LYS A 67 -14.74 1.41 -1.17
CA LYS A 67 -13.70 0.46 -0.71
C LYS A 67 -12.83 -0.11 -1.84
N THR A 68 -13.44 -0.47 -2.97
CA THR A 68 -12.70 -1.01 -4.13
C THR A 68 -11.72 0.01 -4.73
N LEU A 69 -12.11 1.28 -4.83
CA LEU A 69 -11.25 2.34 -5.34
C LEU A 69 -10.12 2.66 -4.35
N THR A 70 -10.41 2.62 -3.04
CA THR A 70 -9.38 2.77 -2.01
C THR A 70 -8.31 1.69 -2.10
N THR A 71 -8.67 0.45 -2.42
CA THR A 71 -7.70 -0.62 -2.67
C THR A 71 -6.80 -0.31 -3.87
N ILE A 72 -7.37 0.21 -4.96
CA ILE A 72 -6.63 0.60 -6.17
C ILE A 72 -5.70 1.79 -5.89
N LEU A 73 -6.14 2.78 -5.11
CA LEU A 73 -5.27 3.89 -4.71
C LEU A 73 -4.15 3.44 -3.77
N LYS A 74 -4.46 2.49 -2.88
CA LYS A 74 -3.49 1.91 -1.96
C LYS A 74 -2.39 1.15 -2.68
N SER A 75 -2.69 0.43 -3.77
CA SER A 75 -1.66 -0.28 -4.53
C SER A 75 -0.68 0.69 -5.20
N ILE A 76 -1.17 1.76 -5.82
CA ILE A 76 -0.31 2.79 -6.45
C ILE A 76 0.57 3.48 -5.40
N THR A 77 0.02 3.72 -4.21
CA THR A 77 0.75 4.40 -3.12
C THR A 77 1.62 3.46 -2.28
N HIS A 78 1.48 2.13 -2.40
CA HIS A 78 2.23 1.14 -1.65
C HIS A 78 3.75 1.31 -1.85
N ASN A 79 4.16 1.45 -3.10
CA ASN A 79 5.56 1.65 -3.50
C ASN A 79 5.87 3.12 -3.86
N GLY A 80 5.13 4.07 -3.27
CA GLY A 80 5.20 5.49 -3.63
C GLY A 80 6.60 6.11 -3.51
N LYS A 81 7.41 5.67 -2.53
CA LYS A 81 8.82 6.12 -2.39
C LYS A 81 9.67 5.68 -3.59
N GLN A 82 9.52 4.44 -4.03
CA GLN A 82 10.27 3.91 -5.18
C GLN A 82 9.81 4.63 -6.45
N LEU A 83 8.50 4.80 -6.65
CA LEU A 83 7.94 5.55 -7.77
C LEU A 83 8.49 6.98 -7.83
N LEU A 84 8.52 7.69 -6.71
CA LEU A 84 9.07 9.05 -6.64
C LEU A 84 10.56 9.09 -7.00
N LEU A 85 11.35 8.13 -6.49
CA LEU A 85 12.78 8.02 -6.81
C LEU A 85 13.00 7.72 -8.30
N THR A 86 12.18 6.88 -8.92
CA THR A 86 12.26 6.58 -10.35
C THR A 86 11.90 7.80 -11.21
N ILE A 87 10.87 8.57 -10.83
CA ILE A 87 10.53 9.84 -11.50
C ILE A 87 11.67 10.86 -11.36
N MET A 88 12.29 10.95 -10.19
CA MET A 88 13.45 11.81 -9.96
C MET A 88 14.64 11.39 -10.84
N LEU A 89 14.93 10.08 -10.94
CA LEU A 89 15.96 9.54 -11.83
C LEU A 89 15.67 9.89 -13.29
N MET A 90 14.43 9.70 -13.74
CA MET A 90 14.01 10.07 -15.10
C MET A 90 14.24 11.55 -15.39
N SER A 91 13.85 12.43 -14.46
CA SER A 91 14.10 13.87 -14.57
C SER A 91 15.60 14.20 -14.70
N ILE A 92 16.47 13.50 -13.96
CA ILE A 92 17.93 13.69 -14.04
C ILE A 92 18.46 13.26 -15.40
N VAL A 93 18.07 12.09 -15.90
CA VAL A 93 18.52 11.60 -17.21
C VAL A 93 18.03 12.53 -18.32
N VAL A 94 16.76 12.95 -18.29
CA VAL A 94 16.21 13.91 -19.26
C VAL A 94 16.94 15.25 -19.22
N TYR A 95 17.33 15.72 -18.04
CA TYR A 95 18.14 16.93 -17.91
C TYR A 95 19.52 16.79 -18.57
N MET A 96 20.17 15.63 -18.42
CA MET A 96 21.45 15.36 -19.11
C MET A 96 21.29 15.40 -20.64
N TYR A 97 20.23 14.79 -21.17
CA TYR A 97 19.90 14.88 -22.60
C TYR A 97 19.60 16.32 -23.04
N THR A 98 18.93 17.10 -22.19
CA THR A 98 18.65 18.51 -22.46
C THR A 98 19.93 19.34 -22.54
N VAL A 99 20.89 19.15 -21.65
CA VAL A 99 22.18 19.88 -21.68
C VAL A 99 22.95 19.55 -22.96
N ILE A 100 22.96 18.29 -23.38
CA ILE A 100 23.58 17.87 -24.65
C ILE A 100 22.86 18.52 -25.83
N ALA A 101 21.53 18.47 -25.87
CA ALA A 101 20.72 19.11 -26.89
C ALA A 101 20.96 20.62 -26.99
N PHE A 102 20.97 21.32 -25.85
CA PHE A 102 21.15 22.77 -25.77
C PHE A 102 22.52 23.22 -26.31
N ASN A 103 23.58 22.47 -26.04
CA ASN A 103 24.93 22.82 -26.50
C ASN A 103 25.19 22.43 -27.95
N PHE A 104 24.72 21.26 -28.40
CA PHE A 104 25.14 20.69 -29.69
C PHE A 104 24.06 20.69 -30.77
N PHE A 105 22.78 20.57 -30.39
CA PHE A 105 21.65 20.31 -31.29
C PHE A 105 20.60 21.42 -31.30
N ARG A 106 20.86 22.58 -30.68
CA ARG A 106 19.91 23.70 -30.53
C ARG A 106 19.19 24.10 -31.82
N LYS A 107 19.87 24.06 -32.97
CA LYS A 107 19.29 24.42 -34.26
C LYS A 107 18.06 23.59 -34.65
N PHE A 108 18.03 22.31 -34.29
CA PHE A 108 16.96 21.37 -34.64
C PHE A 108 15.70 21.51 -33.77
N TYR A 109 15.72 22.41 -32.78
CA TYR A 109 14.59 22.73 -31.89
C TYR A 109 13.85 24.00 -32.33
N SER A 110 14.17 24.51 -33.52
CA SER A 110 13.44 25.60 -34.14
C SER A 110 12.56 24.97 -35.20
N LYS A 111 11.25 25.19 -35.14
CA LYS A 111 10.30 24.76 -36.18
C LYS A 111 9.65 26.00 -36.77
N GLU A 112 9.52 26.05 -38.09
CA GLU A 112 8.67 27.05 -38.75
C GLU A 112 7.26 26.47 -38.90
N GLU A 113 6.32 26.93 -38.07
CA GLU A 113 4.89 26.65 -38.22
C GLU A 113 4.17 27.94 -38.62
N ASP A 114 3.39 27.90 -39.70
CA ASP A 114 2.56 29.02 -40.19
C ASP A 114 3.30 30.36 -40.41
N GLY A 115 4.59 30.31 -40.71
CA GLY A 115 5.42 31.50 -40.98
C GLY A 115 5.93 32.21 -39.72
N GLU A 116 5.68 31.66 -38.53
CA GLU A 116 6.32 32.05 -37.28
C GLU A 116 7.37 30.99 -36.87
N LEU A 117 8.54 31.47 -36.46
CA LEU A 117 9.68 30.63 -36.10
C LEU A 117 9.60 30.32 -34.61
N GLU A 118 9.13 29.13 -34.26
CA GLU A 118 8.98 28.69 -32.88
C GLU A 118 10.27 28.02 -32.38
N GLU A 119 11.04 28.76 -31.57
CA GLU A 119 12.29 28.27 -30.98
C GLU A 119 12.03 27.63 -29.61
N ASN A 120 11.87 26.31 -29.60
CA ASN A 120 11.55 25.54 -28.38
C ASN A 120 12.72 25.37 -27.41
N CYS A 121 13.92 25.84 -27.76
CA CYS A 121 15.15 25.67 -26.97
C CYS A 121 16.01 26.97 -26.96
N GLN A 122 15.41 28.09 -26.53
CA GLN A 122 16.13 29.36 -26.32
C GLN A 122 16.93 29.38 -25.02
N ASP A 123 16.27 29.03 -23.92
CA ASP A 123 16.85 28.90 -22.58
C ASP A 123 16.93 27.43 -22.18
N LEU A 124 17.90 27.09 -21.32
CA LEU A 124 18.05 25.72 -20.82
C LEU A 124 16.77 25.21 -20.13
N PHE A 125 16.09 26.07 -19.38
CA PHE A 125 14.83 25.70 -18.72
C PHE A 125 13.68 25.46 -19.71
N THR A 126 13.58 26.26 -20.76
CA THR A 126 12.58 26.06 -21.83
C THR A 126 12.84 24.77 -22.58
N CYS A 127 14.10 24.49 -22.90
CA CYS A 127 14.53 23.24 -23.52
C CYS A 127 14.25 22.02 -22.62
N PHE A 128 14.46 22.15 -21.31
CA PHE A 128 14.17 21.08 -20.35
C PHE A 128 12.67 20.80 -20.24
N LYS A 129 11.84 21.85 -20.17
CA LYS A 129 10.38 21.73 -20.22
C LYS A 129 9.91 21.03 -21.50
N PHE A 130 10.50 21.38 -22.66
CA PHE A 130 10.20 20.74 -23.93
C PHE A 130 10.49 19.22 -23.90
N HIS A 131 11.66 18.81 -23.40
CA HIS A 131 11.99 17.38 -23.27
C HIS A 131 11.10 16.63 -22.28
N LEU A 132 10.77 17.24 -21.13
CA LEU A 132 9.88 16.62 -20.14
C LEU A 132 8.44 16.47 -20.67
N TYR A 133 7.92 17.49 -21.34
CA TYR A 133 6.52 17.53 -21.76
C TYR A 133 6.27 16.78 -23.06
N ILE A 134 7.05 17.09 -24.10
CA ILE A 134 6.90 16.52 -25.43
C ILE A 134 7.75 15.27 -25.56
N GLY A 135 9.04 15.33 -25.19
CA GLY A 135 9.97 14.22 -25.38
C GLY A 135 9.55 12.91 -24.71
N ILE A 136 9.07 12.94 -23.46
CA ILE A 136 8.62 11.72 -22.75
C ILE A 136 7.24 11.24 -23.26
N ARG A 137 6.39 12.15 -23.75
CA ARG A 137 5.02 11.85 -24.17
C ARG A 137 4.94 11.32 -25.60
N SER A 138 5.87 11.74 -26.46
CA SER A 138 5.96 11.28 -27.85
C SER A 138 6.39 9.81 -27.89
N GLY A 139 5.56 8.98 -28.53
CA GLY A 139 5.70 7.52 -28.50
C GLY A 139 7.01 6.99 -29.12
N GLY A 140 7.59 7.70 -30.09
CA GLY A 140 8.91 7.40 -30.68
C GLY A 140 10.09 8.15 -30.03
N GLY A 141 9.83 8.89 -28.95
CA GLY A 141 10.83 9.73 -28.28
C GLY A 141 10.90 11.14 -28.86
N ILE A 142 11.97 11.87 -28.51
CA ILE A 142 12.11 13.28 -28.86
C ILE A 142 12.25 13.51 -30.37
N GLY A 143 12.82 12.54 -31.11
CA GLY A 143 13.09 12.66 -32.55
C GLY A 143 11.84 12.87 -33.42
N ASP A 144 10.67 12.40 -32.97
CA ASP A 144 9.39 12.62 -33.66
C ASP A 144 9.01 14.10 -33.77
N GLU A 145 9.54 14.91 -32.85
CA GLU A 145 9.13 16.29 -32.63
C GLU A 145 10.20 17.30 -33.00
N LEU A 146 11.25 16.83 -33.68
CA LEU A 146 12.39 17.64 -34.08
C LEU A 146 12.47 17.65 -35.60
N GLU A 147 13.12 18.66 -36.15
CA GLU A 147 13.36 18.68 -37.60
C GLU A 147 14.25 17.51 -38.03
N SER A 148 14.02 17.04 -39.25
CA SER A 148 14.76 15.91 -39.84
C SER A 148 16.27 16.19 -39.85
N PRO A 149 17.11 15.25 -39.39
CA PRO A 149 18.56 15.44 -39.36
C PRO A 149 19.23 15.25 -40.73
N VAL A 150 18.49 14.85 -41.77
CA VAL A 150 19.02 14.46 -43.07
C VAL A 150 19.71 15.64 -43.76
N GLY A 151 20.97 15.44 -44.15
CA GLY A 151 21.75 16.44 -44.90
C GLY A 151 22.51 17.44 -44.03
N ASP A 152 22.56 17.21 -42.71
CA ASP A 152 23.34 18.02 -41.78
C ASP A 152 24.67 17.36 -41.38
N ASP A 153 25.71 18.16 -41.11
CA ASP A 153 27.01 17.68 -40.65
C ASP A 153 26.94 16.83 -39.36
N LYS A 154 25.88 17.03 -38.56
CA LYS A 154 25.65 16.33 -37.28
C LYS A 154 24.62 15.20 -37.38
N GLU A 155 24.22 14.79 -38.58
CA GLU A 155 23.18 13.77 -38.81
C GLU A 155 23.43 12.49 -37.99
N PHE A 156 24.63 11.92 -38.10
CA PHE A 156 24.98 10.69 -37.39
C PHE A 156 24.89 10.81 -35.86
N TYR A 157 25.37 11.93 -35.30
CA TYR A 157 25.30 12.17 -33.86
C TYR A 157 23.87 12.38 -33.37
N ARG A 158 23.02 13.00 -34.20
CA ARG A 158 21.60 13.21 -33.91
C ARG A 158 20.82 11.89 -33.91
N ILE A 159 21.06 11.01 -34.88
CA ILE A 159 20.44 9.69 -34.92
C ILE A 159 20.78 8.87 -33.65
N ILE A 160 22.05 8.89 -33.21
CA ILE A 160 22.44 8.22 -31.96
C ILE A 160 21.76 8.86 -30.75
N PHE A 161 21.65 10.18 -30.71
CA PHE A 161 20.96 10.89 -29.64
C PHE A 161 19.48 10.46 -29.54
N ASP A 162 18.76 10.41 -30.67
CA ASP A 162 17.34 10.05 -30.71
C ASP A 162 17.11 8.57 -30.34
N ILE A 163 17.93 7.65 -30.88
CA ILE A 163 17.83 6.22 -30.58
C ILE A 163 18.12 5.93 -29.09
N THR A 164 19.16 6.56 -28.53
CA THR A 164 19.50 6.35 -27.12
C THR A 164 18.44 6.97 -26.20
N PHE A 165 17.91 8.15 -26.55
CA PHE A 165 16.80 8.76 -25.81
C PHE A 165 15.58 7.85 -25.78
N PHE A 166 15.17 7.32 -26.94
CA PHE A 166 14.05 6.39 -27.04
C PHE A 166 14.27 5.12 -26.20
N PHE A 167 15.42 4.48 -26.33
CA PHE A 167 15.70 3.23 -25.61
C PHE A 167 15.78 3.43 -24.10
N PHE A 168 16.51 4.43 -23.61
CA PHE A 168 16.69 4.62 -22.17
C PHE A 168 15.45 5.23 -21.50
N ILE A 169 14.86 6.29 -22.07
CA ILE A 169 13.75 7.01 -21.42
C ILE A 169 12.42 6.27 -21.64
N ILE A 170 12.11 5.93 -22.89
CA ILE A 170 10.78 5.40 -23.25
C ILE A 170 10.73 3.90 -22.97
N VAL A 171 11.69 3.12 -23.49
CA VAL A 171 11.63 1.66 -23.36
C VAL A 171 12.01 1.19 -21.96
N ILE A 172 13.08 1.71 -21.36
CA ILE A 172 13.54 1.24 -20.04
C ILE A 172 12.83 1.96 -18.89
N LEU A 173 12.94 3.30 -18.79
CA LEU A 173 12.48 4.00 -17.59
C LEU A 173 10.95 4.01 -17.43
N LEU A 174 10.17 4.17 -18.50
CA LEU A 174 8.70 4.04 -18.39
C LEU A 174 8.26 2.60 -18.09
N ALA A 175 8.94 1.59 -18.64
CA ALA A 175 8.64 0.19 -18.32
C ALA A 175 8.92 -0.13 -16.85
N ILE A 176 9.96 0.45 -16.25
CA ILE A 176 10.21 0.32 -14.80
C ILE A 176 9.05 0.93 -14.00
N ILE A 177 8.55 2.12 -14.36
CA ILE A 177 7.41 2.75 -13.66
C ILE A 177 6.18 1.85 -13.71
N GLN A 178 5.84 1.32 -14.90
CA GLN A 178 4.70 0.40 -15.05
C GLN A 178 4.93 -0.91 -14.29
N GLY A 179 6.15 -1.45 -14.34
CA GLY A 179 6.56 -2.65 -13.61
C GLY A 179 6.38 -2.50 -12.10
N LEU A 180 6.77 -1.36 -11.51
CA LEU A 180 6.58 -1.07 -10.08
C LEU A 180 5.10 -1.04 -9.68
N ILE A 181 4.21 -0.55 -10.55
CA ILE A 181 2.77 -0.56 -10.31
C ILE A 181 2.23 -1.98 -10.33
N ILE A 182 2.62 -2.79 -11.32
CA ILE A 182 2.21 -4.20 -11.44
C ILE A 182 2.69 -5.00 -10.23
N ASP A 183 3.94 -4.81 -9.82
CA ASP A 183 4.54 -5.46 -8.65
C ASP A 183 3.77 -5.12 -7.37
N ALA A 184 3.41 -3.85 -7.17
CA ALA A 184 2.60 -3.44 -6.01
C ALA A 184 1.20 -4.10 -5.99
N PHE A 185 0.57 -4.31 -7.15
CA PHE A 185 -0.68 -5.07 -7.23
C PHE A 185 -0.47 -6.56 -6.95
N GLY A 186 0.66 -7.12 -7.37
CA GLY A 186 1.07 -8.50 -7.08
C GLY A 186 1.26 -8.72 -5.58
N GLU A 187 2.07 -7.90 -4.93
CA GLU A 187 2.36 -8.00 -3.49
C GLU A 187 1.09 -7.90 -2.63
N LEU A 188 0.20 -6.94 -2.93
CA LEU A 188 -1.05 -6.79 -2.18
C LEU A 188 -1.96 -8.03 -2.31
N ARG A 189 -1.94 -8.69 -3.48
CA ARG A 189 -2.66 -9.94 -3.69
C ARG A 189 -2.05 -11.07 -2.87
N ASP A 190 -0.72 -11.19 -2.87
CA ASP A 190 -0.01 -12.25 -2.15
C ASP A 190 -0.19 -12.11 -0.63
N GLN A 191 -0.18 -10.89 -0.10
CA GLN A 191 -0.49 -10.63 1.32
C GLN A 191 -1.89 -11.10 1.71
N LEU A 192 -2.89 -10.86 0.85
CA LEU A 192 -4.27 -11.30 1.10
C LEU A 192 -4.39 -12.82 1.07
N GLU A 193 -3.73 -13.49 0.12
CA GLU A 193 -3.76 -14.94 0.04
C GLU A 193 -3.03 -15.58 1.23
N GLN A 194 -1.86 -15.05 1.63
CA GLN A 194 -1.10 -15.54 2.79
C GLN A 194 -1.92 -15.49 4.09
N VAL A 195 -2.63 -14.38 4.33
CA VAL A 195 -3.49 -14.24 5.53
C VAL A 195 -4.61 -15.28 5.51
N LYS A 196 -5.22 -15.50 4.34
CA LYS A 196 -6.28 -16.48 4.16
C LYS A 196 -5.78 -17.91 4.38
N GLU A 197 -4.67 -18.28 3.75
CA GLU A 197 -4.04 -19.59 3.94
C GLU A 197 -3.66 -19.83 5.40
N SER A 198 -3.14 -18.82 6.10
CA SER A 198 -2.82 -18.96 7.52
C SER A 198 -4.04 -19.22 8.40
N LEU A 199 -5.20 -18.65 8.06
CA LEU A 199 -6.46 -18.86 8.80
C LEU A 199 -7.08 -20.23 8.48
N GLU A 200 -6.89 -20.73 7.27
CA GLU A 200 -7.37 -22.06 6.86
C GLU A 200 -6.46 -23.19 7.37
N ALA A 201 -5.16 -22.93 7.53
CA ALA A 201 -4.17 -23.94 7.94
C ALA A 201 -4.00 -24.06 9.46
N ASN A 202 -4.20 -22.98 10.24
CA ASN A 202 -3.91 -22.97 11.67
C ASN A 202 -5.04 -22.32 12.46
N CYS A 203 -5.30 -22.82 13.66
CA CYS A 203 -6.24 -22.15 14.57
C CYS A 203 -5.67 -20.79 15.01
N PHE A 204 -6.47 -19.72 14.92
CA PHE A 204 -6.06 -18.37 15.31
C PHE A 204 -5.66 -18.25 16.79
N ILE A 205 -6.33 -18.98 17.69
CA ILE A 205 -6.11 -18.88 19.15
C ILE A 205 -4.90 -19.73 19.58
N CYS A 206 -4.92 -21.03 19.30
CA CYS A 206 -3.88 -21.94 19.79
C CYS A 206 -2.72 -22.16 18.83
N GLY A 207 -2.85 -21.79 17.56
CA GLY A 207 -1.79 -21.97 16.56
C GLY A 207 -1.54 -23.42 16.13
N ILE A 208 -2.36 -24.38 16.58
CA ILE A 208 -2.26 -25.77 16.14
C ILE A 208 -2.81 -25.88 14.72
N GLY A 209 -2.08 -26.62 13.88
CA GLY A 209 -2.41 -26.84 12.48
C GLY A 209 -3.63 -27.74 12.27
N LYS A 210 -4.32 -27.52 11.16
CA LYS A 210 -5.48 -28.28 10.68
C LYS A 210 -5.20 -29.79 10.62
N GLU A 211 -3.98 -30.17 10.23
CA GLU A 211 -3.51 -31.55 10.15
C GLU A 211 -3.71 -32.34 11.46
N TYR A 212 -3.56 -31.69 12.61
CA TYR A 212 -3.73 -32.34 13.91
C TYR A 212 -5.21 -32.65 14.20
N PHE A 213 -6.12 -31.74 13.84
CA PHE A 213 -7.54 -31.86 14.16
C PHE A 213 -8.30 -32.74 13.15
N ASP A 214 -7.89 -32.73 11.90
CA ASP A 214 -8.51 -33.48 10.81
C ASP A 214 -8.20 -34.99 10.85
N LYS A 215 -7.54 -35.48 11.90
CA LYS A 215 -7.57 -36.90 12.28
C LYS A 215 -9.01 -37.40 12.51
N VAL A 216 -9.91 -36.50 12.90
CA VAL A 216 -11.36 -36.72 13.01
C VAL A 216 -12.06 -35.95 11.90
N PRO A 217 -13.09 -36.52 11.23
CA PRO A 217 -13.84 -35.82 10.19
C PRO A 217 -14.36 -34.46 10.67
N HIS A 218 -14.09 -33.40 9.89
CA HIS A 218 -14.45 -32.01 10.21
C HIS A 218 -13.88 -31.50 11.55
N GLY A 219 -12.81 -32.10 12.05
CA GLY A 219 -12.26 -31.79 13.37
C GLY A 219 -11.79 -30.33 13.50
N PHE A 220 -11.13 -29.77 12.48
CA PHE A 220 -10.67 -28.38 12.52
C PHE A 220 -11.81 -27.37 12.51
N GLU A 221 -12.88 -27.62 11.74
CA GLU A 221 -14.07 -26.77 11.70
C GLU A 221 -14.79 -26.75 13.05
N ILE A 222 -14.96 -27.92 13.67
CA ILE A 222 -15.52 -28.02 15.02
C ILE A 222 -14.64 -27.27 16.03
N HIS A 223 -13.32 -27.47 15.96
CA HIS A 223 -12.39 -26.79 16.87
C HIS A 223 -12.49 -25.27 16.76
N THR A 224 -12.52 -24.71 15.55
CA THR A 224 -12.59 -23.26 15.33
C THR A 224 -13.97 -22.67 15.60
N MET A 225 -15.06 -23.39 15.34
CA MET A 225 -16.42 -22.87 15.53
C MET A 225 -17.00 -23.09 16.93
N ARG A 226 -16.60 -24.16 17.63
CA ARG A 226 -17.17 -24.55 18.94
C ARG A 226 -16.21 -24.35 20.09
N GLU A 227 -14.95 -24.76 19.95
CA GLU A 227 -13.96 -24.72 21.04
C GLU A 227 -13.27 -23.34 21.07
N HIS A 228 -12.54 -22.99 20.01
CA HIS A 228 -11.78 -21.75 19.88
C HIS A 228 -12.46 -20.74 18.95
N ASN A 229 -13.74 -20.48 19.21
CA ASN A 229 -14.48 -19.45 18.49
C ASN A 229 -14.06 -18.06 18.94
N PHE A 230 -13.53 -17.26 18.01
CA PHE A 230 -13.08 -15.90 18.28
C PHE A 230 -14.15 -15.01 18.94
N ALA A 231 -15.41 -15.12 18.52
CA ALA A 231 -16.49 -14.31 19.07
C ALA A 231 -16.81 -14.67 20.53
N ASN A 232 -16.69 -15.95 20.90
CA ASN A 232 -16.94 -16.39 22.28
C ASN A 232 -15.93 -15.80 23.26
N TYR A 233 -14.65 -15.68 22.87
CA TYR A 233 -13.64 -14.99 23.69
C TYR A 233 -14.00 -13.50 23.89
N MET A 234 -14.50 -12.84 22.84
CA MET A 234 -14.95 -11.44 22.95
C MET A 234 -16.15 -11.30 23.89
N PHE A 235 -17.14 -12.18 23.77
CA PHE A 235 -18.32 -12.18 24.65
C PHE A 235 -17.96 -12.52 26.10
N PHE A 236 -17.02 -13.42 26.33
CA PHE A 236 -16.54 -13.75 27.67
C PHE A 236 -15.84 -12.56 28.34
N LEU A 237 -14.99 -11.84 27.61
CA LEU A 237 -14.38 -10.61 28.14
C LEU A 237 -15.44 -9.54 28.45
N MET A 238 -16.44 -9.36 27.58
CA MET A 238 -17.56 -8.46 27.83
C MET A 238 -18.39 -8.90 29.05
N HIS A 239 -18.55 -10.21 29.26
CA HIS A 239 -19.24 -10.77 30.42
C HIS A 239 -18.50 -10.45 31.72
N ILE A 240 -17.19 -10.71 31.80
CA ILE A 240 -16.38 -10.39 32.99
C ILE A 240 -16.44 -8.89 33.29
N ILE A 241 -16.30 -8.02 32.29
CA ILE A 241 -16.30 -6.56 32.50
C ILE A 241 -17.64 -6.03 33.07
N ASN A 242 -18.77 -6.64 32.69
CA ASN A 242 -20.09 -6.16 33.08
C ASN A 242 -20.66 -6.85 34.33
N LYS A 243 -20.06 -7.96 34.77
CA LYS A 243 -20.51 -8.72 35.93
C LYS A 243 -19.86 -8.16 37.21
N PRO A 244 -20.60 -8.03 38.33
CA PRO A 244 -20.03 -7.52 39.57
C PRO A 244 -19.00 -8.49 40.15
N ASP A 245 -17.91 -7.95 40.69
CA ASP A 245 -16.76 -8.74 41.18
C ASP A 245 -17.12 -9.75 42.28
N THR A 246 -18.20 -9.51 43.04
CA THR A 246 -18.69 -10.40 44.10
C THR A 246 -19.34 -11.68 43.58
N GLU A 247 -19.73 -11.71 42.31
CA GLU A 247 -20.42 -12.85 41.68
C GLU A 247 -19.50 -13.69 40.80
N TYR A 248 -18.21 -13.36 40.75
CA TYR A 248 -17.26 -14.14 39.98
C TYR A 248 -17.14 -15.56 40.53
N THR A 249 -17.13 -16.52 39.62
CA THR A 249 -16.66 -17.87 39.94
C THR A 249 -15.13 -17.86 40.15
N GLY A 250 -14.57 -18.94 40.69
CA GLY A 250 -13.11 -19.03 40.88
C GLY A 250 -12.30 -18.87 39.59
N GLN A 251 -12.79 -19.44 38.48
CA GLN A 251 -12.16 -19.32 37.17
C GLN A 251 -12.29 -17.90 36.61
N GLU A 252 -13.46 -17.27 36.75
CA GLU A 252 -13.66 -15.87 36.33
C GLU A 252 -12.78 -14.91 37.13
N THR A 253 -12.63 -15.15 38.44
CA THR A 253 -11.74 -14.36 39.31
C THR A 253 -10.30 -14.45 38.85
N TYR A 254 -9.82 -15.66 38.52
CA TYR A 254 -8.48 -15.89 38.00
C TYR A 254 -8.23 -15.11 36.69
N VAL A 255 -9.16 -15.22 35.73
CA VAL A 255 -9.04 -14.48 34.45
C VAL A 255 -9.15 -12.98 34.66
N SER A 256 -10.03 -12.51 35.56
CA SER A 256 -10.19 -11.09 35.87
C SER A 256 -8.91 -10.50 36.47
N GLN A 257 -8.24 -11.22 37.37
CA GLN A 257 -6.94 -10.81 37.92
C GLN A 257 -5.86 -10.70 36.85
N LEU A 258 -5.73 -11.70 35.97
CA LEU A 258 -4.78 -11.66 34.85
C LEU A 258 -5.09 -10.52 33.89
N TYR A 259 -6.37 -10.28 33.59
CA TYR A 259 -6.82 -9.17 32.75
C TYR A 259 -6.44 -7.80 33.34
N GLN A 260 -6.66 -7.60 34.64
CA GLN A 260 -6.26 -6.38 35.36
C GLN A 260 -4.73 -6.18 35.34
N GLN A 261 -3.98 -7.27 35.48
CA GLN A 261 -2.51 -7.28 35.42
C GLN A 261 -1.96 -7.17 33.99
N ARG A 262 -2.81 -7.14 32.95
CA ARG A 262 -2.42 -7.20 31.54
C ARG A 262 -1.58 -8.44 31.19
N CYS A 263 -1.82 -9.54 31.89
CA CYS A 263 -1.24 -10.84 31.60
C CYS A 263 -2.21 -11.68 30.74
N TRP A 264 -1.69 -12.32 29.69
CA TRP A 264 -2.49 -13.01 28.66
C TRP A 264 -2.26 -14.52 28.64
N GLU A 265 -1.65 -15.07 29.69
CA GLU A 265 -1.29 -16.49 29.80
C GLU A 265 -2.50 -17.44 29.86
N PHE A 266 -3.71 -16.92 30.10
CA PHE A 266 -4.93 -17.73 30.10
C PHE A 266 -5.35 -18.19 28.69
N PHE A 267 -4.81 -17.59 27.62
CA PHE A 267 -5.05 -18.08 26.26
C PHE A 267 -4.26 -19.37 26.01
N PRO A 268 -4.90 -20.41 25.44
CA PRO A 268 -4.19 -21.64 25.13
C PRO A 268 -3.26 -21.40 23.95
N THR A 269 -1.95 -21.60 24.12
CA THR A 269 -0.94 -21.47 23.06
C THR A 269 -0.24 -22.81 22.82
N GLY A 270 -0.33 -23.34 21.60
CA GLY A 270 0.25 -24.65 21.26
C GLY A 270 -0.47 -25.85 21.89
N ASP A 271 -1.60 -25.61 22.56
CA ASP A 271 -2.35 -26.62 23.29
C ASP A 271 -3.87 -26.43 23.14
N CYS A 272 -4.64 -27.47 23.44
CA CYS A 272 -6.10 -27.45 23.49
C CYS A 272 -6.64 -28.60 24.34
N PHE A 273 -7.92 -28.50 24.72
CA PHE A 273 -8.55 -29.48 25.61
C PHE A 273 -8.35 -30.94 25.13
N ARG A 274 -8.56 -31.22 23.84
CA ARG A 274 -8.37 -32.56 23.28
C ARG A 274 -6.94 -33.04 23.44
N LYS A 275 -5.96 -32.21 23.09
CA LYS A 275 -4.53 -32.54 23.13
C LYS A 275 -4.04 -32.86 24.54
N GLN A 276 -4.56 -32.18 25.55
CA GLN A 276 -4.25 -32.44 26.95
C GLN A 276 -4.79 -33.80 27.44
N HIS A 277 -5.90 -34.27 26.88
CA HIS A 277 -6.62 -35.46 27.33
C HIS A 277 -6.54 -36.64 26.34
N GLU A 278 -5.66 -36.58 25.32
CA GLU A 278 -5.51 -37.68 24.34
C GLU A 278 -5.19 -39.02 25.02
N GLY A 279 -4.31 -39.03 26.03
CA GLY A 279 -3.92 -40.25 26.74
C GLY A 279 -5.05 -40.89 27.56
N ASP A 280 -6.03 -40.11 28.00
CA ASP A 280 -7.21 -40.59 28.74
C ASP A 280 -8.32 -41.06 27.78
N LEU A 281 -8.36 -40.48 26.58
CA LEU A 281 -9.32 -40.82 25.52
C LEU A 281 -8.92 -42.08 24.72
N GLU A 282 -7.63 -42.40 24.63
CA GLU A 282 -7.12 -43.61 23.97
C GLU A 282 -7.23 -44.88 24.84
N GLN A 283 -7.54 -44.75 26.14
CA GLN A 283 -7.67 -45.87 27.08
C GLN A 283 -9.12 -46.37 27.25
N ASN A 284 -10.09 -45.81 26.53
CA ASN A 284 -11.49 -46.25 26.48
C ASN A 284 -11.94 -46.50 25.03
#